data_AF-A0A936T9C7-F1
#
_entry.id   AF-A0A936T9C7-F1
#
_cell.length_a   1.000
_cell.length_b   1.000
_cell.length_c   1.000
_cell.angle_alpha   90.00
_cell.angle_beta   90.00
_cell.angle_gamma   90.00
#
_symmetry.space_group_name_H-M   'P 1'
#
loop_
_entity.id
_entity.type
_entity.pdbx_description
1 polymer ?
#
loop_
_entity_poly.entity_id
_entity_poly.type
_entity_poly.pdbx_seq_one_letter_code
_entity_poly.pdbx_strand_id
1 'polypeptide(L)' 'MADKRLTYDTAYAELERIMQDLQEDRIGVDELTAKVKRAVELVAFCNTLLRATEEEVERIVKKLGDG' A
#
# COMPACT_ATOMS: atom_id res chain seq x y z
N MET A 1 -3.92 18.28 15.23
CA MET A 1 -3.77 16.81 15.10
C MET A 1 -3.74 16.52 13.61
N ALA A 2 -2.64 15.96 13.10
CA ALA A 2 -2.47 15.80 11.66
C ALA A 2 -3.37 14.66 11.18
N ASP A 3 -4.34 15.02 10.33
CA ASP A 3 -5.09 14.10 9.49
C ASP A 3 -4.07 13.22 8.74
N LYS A 4 -3.80 12.02 9.25
CA LYS A 4 -2.89 11.06 8.63
C LYS A 4 -3.62 10.50 7.41
N ARG A 5 -3.63 11.27 6.33
CA ARG A 5 -3.95 10.75 5.00
C ARG A 5 -3.04 9.54 4.79
N LEU A 6 -3.65 8.44 4.37
CA LEU A 6 -2.90 7.25 3.99
C LEU A 6 -2.01 7.66 2.81
N THR A 7 -0.70 7.55 3.00
CA THR A 7 0.33 7.73 1.97
C THR A 7 0.95 6.37 1.65
N TYR A 8 1.62 6.27 0.50
CA TYR A 8 2.32 5.04 0.13
C TYR A 8 3.28 4.58 1.23
N ASP A 9 4.13 5.47 1.75
CA ASP A 9 5.10 5.16 2.81
C ASP A 9 4.43 4.67 4.09
N THR A 10 3.35 5.33 4.51
CA THR A 10 2.62 4.91 5.72
C THR A 10 1.90 3.58 5.53
N ALA A 11 1.36 3.32 4.34
CA ALA A 11 0.67 2.07 4.02
C ALA A 11 1.67 0.91 3.91
N TYR A 12 2.84 1.16 3.32
CA TYR A 12 3.92 0.20 3.21
C TYR A 12 4.50 -0.16 4.59
N ALA A 13 4.78 0.84 5.44
CA ALA A 13 5.25 0.61 6.80
C ALA A 13 4.22 -0.16 7.66
N GLU A 14 2.92 0.06 7.44
CA GLU A 14 1.87 -0.72 8.09
C GLU A 14 1.84 -2.17 7.58
N LEU A 15 2.02 -2.37 6.27
CA LEU A 15 2.09 -3.70 5.67
C LEU A 15 3.30 -4.51 6.18
N GLU A 16 4.47 -3.88 6.32
CA GLU A 16 5.66 -4.52 6.89
C GLU A 16 5.43 -4.96 8.33
N ARG A 17 4.78 -4.13 9.15
CA ARG A 17 4.41 -4.49 10.52
C ARG A 17 3.46 -5.67 10.55
N ILE A 18 2.45 -5.68 9.69
CA ILE A 18 1.53 -6.82 9.57
C ILE A 18 2.31 -8.08 9.20
N MET A 19 3.25 -8.01 8.25
CA MET A 19 4.08 -9.15 7.87
C MET A 19 4.95 -9.66 9.02
N GLN A 20 5.52 -8.76 9.83
CA GLN A 20 6.27 -9.12 11.03
C GLN A 20 5.38 -9.83 12.05
N ASP A 21 4.21 -9.24 12.36
CA ASP A 21 3.27 -9.82 13.29
C ASP A 21 2.82 -11.23 12.83
N LEU A 22 2.55 -11.40 11.53
CA LEU A 22 2.17 -12.69 10.93
C LEU A 22 3.26 -13.77 11.02
N GLN A 23 4.53 -13.38 11.12
CA GLN A 23 5.66 -14.29 11.31
C GLN A 23 5.85 -14.67 12.78
N GLU A 24 5.22 -13.98 13.73
CA GLU A 24 5.27 -14.35 15.13
C GLU A 24 4.31 -15.52 15.42
N ASP A 25 4.84 -16.59 16.02
CA ASP A 25 4.10 -17.83 16.36
C ASP A 25 2.98 -17.66 17.42
N ARG A 26 2.64 -16.43 17.79
CA ARG A 26 1.69 -16.12 18.89
C ARG A 26 0.38 -15.50 18.42
N ILE A 27 0.16 -15.40 17.12
CA ILE A 27 -1.09 -14.86 16.57
C ILE A 27 -2.25 -15.85 16.69
N GLY A 28 -3.37 -15.37 17.21
CA GLY A 28 -4.63 -16.13 17.20
C GLY A 28 -5.29 -16.15 15.82
N VAL A 29 -6.09 -17.17 15.52
CA VAL A 29 -6.77 -17.36 14.21
C VAL A 29 -7.68 -16.19 13.82
N ASP A 30 -8.35 -15.56 14.80
CA ASP A 30 -9.19 -14.38 14.56
C ASP A 30 -8.35 -13.16 14.17
N GLU A 31 -7.21 -12.99 14.86
CA GLU A 31 -6.26 -11.89 14.61
C GLU A 31 -5.55 -12.05 13.26
N LEU A 32 -5.22 -13.30 12.90
CA LEU A 32 -4.69 -13.66 11.60
C LEU A 32 -5.62 -13.19 10.48
N THR A 33 -6.92 -13.51 10.60
CA THR A 33 -7.93 -13.13 9.62
C THR A 33 -8.05 -11.62 9.48
N ALA A 34 -8.03 -10.89 10.60
CA ALA A 34 -8.09 -9.43 10.61
C ALA A 34 -6.85 -8.79 9.95
N LYS A 35 -5.65 -9.25 10.31
CA LYS A 35 -4.38 -8.76 9.75
C LYS A 35 -4.26 -9.05 8.26
N VAL A 36 -4.66 -10.23 7.80
CA VAL A 36 -4.67 -10.59 6.37
C VAL A 36 -5.62 -9.69 5.58
N LYS A 37 -6.84 -9.44 6.08
CA LYS A 37 -7.78 -8.51 5.44
C LYS A 37 -7.18 -7.11 5.31
N ARG A 38 -6.55 -6.63 6.39
CA ARG A 38 -5.88 -5.32 6.39
C ARG A 38 -4.73 -5.27 5.39
N ALA A 39 -3.90 -6.31 5.31
CA ALA A 39 -2.83 -6.39 4.32
C ALA A 39 -3.37 -6.29 2.88
N VAL A 40 -4.48 -6.96 2.57
CA VAL A 40 -5.13 -6.88 1.25
C VAL A 40 -5.59 -5.46 0.93
N GLU A 41 -6.19 -4.75 1.89
CA GLU A 41 -6.58 -3.35 1.71
C GLU A 41 -5.38 -2.44 1.42
N LEU A 42 -4.28 -2.60 2.17
CA LEU A 42 -3.06 -1.81 2.01
C LEU A 42 -2.42 -2.08 0.64
N VAL A 43 -2.36 -3.33 0.21
CA VAL A 43 -1.85 -3.70 -1.11
C VAL A 43 -2.70 -3.10 -2.23
N ALA A 44 -4.03 -3.17 -2.13
CA ALA A 44 -4.93 -2.57 -3.10
C ALA A 44 -4.75 -1.04 -3.19
N PHE A 45 -4.56 -0.39 -2.03
CA PHE A 45 -4.27 1.04 -1.96
C PHE A 45 -2.94 1.39 -2.66
N CYS A 46 -1.85 0.68 -2.32
CA CYS A 46 -0.54 0.88 -2.92
C CYS A 46 -0.56 0.68 -4.45
N ASN A 47 -1.22 -0.37 -4.93
CA ASN A 47 -1.38 -0.62 -6.37
C ASN A 47 -2.14 0.50 -7.08
N THR A 48 -3.18 1.05 -6.44
CA THR A 48 -3.95 2.17 -7.00
C THR A 48 -3.07 3.40 -7.17
N LEU A 49 -2.26 3.73 -6.15
CA LEU A 49 -1.30 4.84 -6.19
C LEU A 49 -0.23 4.65 -7.27
N LEU A 50 0.34 3.45 -7.36
CA LEU A 50 1.35 3.13 -8.38
C LEU A 50 0.77 3.30 -9.79
N ARG A 51 -0.43 2.76 -10.03
CA ARG A 51 -1.10 2.89 -11.33
C ARG A 51 -1.42 4.33 -11.69
N ALA A 52 -1.92 5.12 -10.74
CA ALA A 52 -2.16 6.55 -10.97
C ALA A 52 -0.87 7.30 -11.29
N THR A 53 0.24 6.94 -10.62
CA THR A 53 1.56 7.52 -10.86
C THR A 53 2.10 7.10 -12.23
N GLU A 54 1.93 5.84 -12.63
CA GLU A 54 2.32 5.33 -13.95
C GLU A 54 1.58 6.06 -15.08
N GLU A 55 0.26 6.25 -14.94
CA GLU A 55 -0.56 7.01 -15.90
C GLU A 55 -0.12 8.49 -15.97
N GLU A 56 0.26 9.10 -14.84
CA GLU A 56 0.84 10.45 -14.79
C GLU A 56 2.15 10.53 -15.60
N VAL A 57 3.07 9.59 -15.34
CA VAL A 57 4.37 9.51 -16.00
C VAL A 57 4.20 9.28 -17.50
N GLU A 58 3.33 8.36 -17.90
CA GLU A 58 3.06 8.09 -19.32
C GLU A 58 2.53 9.34 -20.03
N ARG A 59 1.64 10.11 -19.39
CA ARG A 59 1.15 11.38 -19.93
C ARG A 59 2.26 12.42 -20.09
N ILE A 60 3.18 12.50 -19.14
CA ILE A 60 4.32 13.42 -19.19
C ILE A 60 5.27 13.01 -20.33
N VAL A 61 5.60 11.71 -20.42
CA VAL A 61 6.48 11.17 -21.46
C VAL A 61 5.89 11.41 -22.85
N LYS A 62 4.58 11.17 -23.05
CA LYS A 62 3.90 11.49 -24.32
C LYS A 62 4.02 12.97 -24.69
N LYS A 63 3.83 13.87 -23.73
CA LYS A 63 4.00 15.32 -23.96
C LYS A 63 5.44 15.73 -24.30
N LEU A 64 6.45 14.95 -23.87
CA LEU A 64 7.86 15.21 -24.15
C LEU A 64 8.35 14.56 -25.46
N GLY A 65 7.72 13.45 -25.89
CA GLY A 65 8.11 12.68 -27.07
C GLY A 65 7.44 13.09 -28.39
N ASP A 66 6.39 13.92 -28.35
CA ASP A 66 5.76 14.53 -29.54
C ASP A 66 6.48 15.82 -29.96
N GLY A 67 7.82 15.77 -30.08
CA GLY A 67 8.69 16.86 -30.52
C GLY A 67 9.71 16.43 -31.56
#